data_AF-A0A3D6E9G1-F1
#
_entry.id   AF-A0A3D6E9G1-F1
#
_cell.length_a   1.000
_cell.length_b   1.000
_cell.length_c   1.000
_cell.angle_alpha   90.00
_cell.angle_beta   90.00
_cell.angle_gamma   90.00
#
_symmetry.space_group_name_H-M   'P 1'
#
loop_
_entity.id
_entity.type
_entity.pdbx_description
1 polymer ?
#
loop_
_entity_poly.entity_id
_entity_poly.type
_entity_poly.pdbx_seq_one_letter_code
_entity_poly.pdbx_strand_id
1 'polypeptide(L)'
;MFGNIKQGNIVYVLIKGEKPVVKIGQVESVTNPTPKYPTYNPSQPFGTTPEMQLDVKVKCGEEVLEFQKIPTNQELFSYPNAVISDKKEAILSEVESMMQSSRQVVDSVPYHQSVVESCDEILKQLNPQFAKEKQQEEKITALESMVGSLKNDIGDIKNLLLRQSQTSSKTTK
;
A
#
# COMPACT_ATOMS: atom_id res chain seq x y z
N MET A 1 -3.39 26.98 -9.65
CA MET A 1 -4.10 27.33 -8.40
C MET A 1 -5.59 27.06 -8.54
N PHE A 2 -6.16 26.34 -7.58
CA PHE A 2 -7.57 25.93 -7.59
C PHE A 2 -8.56 27.09 -7.63
N GLY A 3 -8.21 28.30 -7.17
CA GLY A 3 -9.08 29.47 -7.26
C GLY A 3 -9.49 29.86 -8.68
N ASN A 4 -8.73 29.43 -9.71
CA ASN A 4 -9.04 29.69 -11.11
C ASN A 4 -9.71 28.49 -11.82
N ILE A 5 -9.99 27.40 -11.08
CA ILE A 5 -10.60 26.21 -11.65
C ILE A 5 -12.05 26.48 -12.04
N LYS A 6 -12.43 26.02 -13.23
CA LYS A 6 -13.78 26.18 -13.77
C LYS A 6 -14.26 24.86 -14.36
N GLN A 7 -15.58 24.75 -14.52
CA GLN A 7 -16.18 23.66 -15.29
C GLN A 7 -15.52 23.57 -16.67
N GLY A 8 -15.19 22.35 -17.07
CA GLY A 8 -14.51 22.07 -18.33
C GLY A 8 -12.98 22.06 -18.26
N ASN A 9 -12.36 22.56 -17.19
CA ASN A 9 -10.91 22.51 -17.03
C ASN A 9 -10.42 21.06 -16.88
N ILE A 10 -9.21 20.79 -17.37
CA ILE A 10 -8.54 19.51 -17.14
C ILE A 10 -7.85 19.55 -15.78
N VAL A 11 -7.97 18.47 -15.03
CA VAL A 11 -7.24 18.24 -13.79
C VAL A 11 -6.64 16.84 -13.77
N TYR A 12 -5.63 16.69 -12.92
CA TYR A 12 -4.90 15.45 -12.75
C TYR A 12 -5.14 14.93 -11.35
N VAL A 13 -5.54 13.66 -11.25
CA VAL A 13 -5.80 12.97 -9.99
C VAL A 13 -4.86 11.79 -9.87
N LEU A 14 -3.97 11.80 -8.88
CA LEU A 14 -3.17 10.66 -8.50
C LEU A 14 -3.88 9.90 -7.39
N ILE A 15 -4.34 8.68 -7.65
CA ILE A 15 -4.88 7.78 -6.63
C ILE A 15 -3.70 7.09 -5.93
N LYS A 16 -3.59 7.29 -4.62
CA LYS A 16 -2.58 6.67 -3.74
C LYS A 16 -3.11 5.31 -3.26
N GLY A 17 -2.26 4.29 -3.28
CA GLY A 17 -2.58 2.93 -2.86
C GLY A 17 -1.42 1.97 -3.15
N GLU A 18 -1.64 0.67 -3.02
CA GLU A 18 -0.63 -0.35 -3.35
C GLU A 18 -0.16 -0.26 -4.80
N LYS A 19 -1.06 0.15 -5.69
CA LYS A 19 -0.79 0.42 -7.11
C LYS A 19 -1.25 1.85 -7.41
N PRO A 20 -0.34 2.84 -7.32
CA PRO A 20 -0.70 4.21 -7.61
C PRO A 20 -1.07 4.38 -9.09
N VAL A 21 -2.15 5.11 -9.36
CA VAL A 21 -2.66 5.35 -10.73
C VAL A 21 -2.98 6.82 -10.91
N VAL A 22 -2.61 7.38 -12.07
CA VAL A 22 -3.01 8.73 -12.47
C VAL A 22 -4.24 8.66 -13.36
N LYS A 23 -5.28 9.43 -13.00
CA LYS A 23 -6.46 9.68 -13.81
C LYS A 23 -6.44 11.12 -14.29
N ILE A 24 -6.67 11.31 -15.59
CA ILE A 24 -6.86 12.63 -16.19
C ILE A 24 -8.37 12.84 -16.28
N GLY A 25 -8.85 13.91 -15.65
CA GLY A 25 -10.27 14.18 -15.55
C GLY A 25 -10.61 15.59 -16.01
N GLN A 26 -11.87 15.79 -16.35
CA GLN A 26 -12.44 17.09 -16.66
C GLN A 26 -13.35 17.53 -15.52
N VAL A 27 -13.26 18.79 -15.11
CA VAL A 27 -14.12 19.35 -14.07
C VAL A 27 -15.56 19.38 -14.55
N GLU A 28 -16.42 18.62 -13.88
CA GLU A 28 -17.86 18.56 -14.15
C GLU A 28 -18.58 19.72 -13.46
N SER A 29 -18.20 20.05 -12.22
CA SER A 29 -18.76 21.18 -11.48
C SER A 29 -17.76 21.70 -10.44
N VAL A 30 -17.85 22.98 -10.12
CA VAL A 30 -17.09 23.63 -9.06
C VAL A 30 -18.03 24.50 -8.22
N THR A 31 -17.90 24.46 -6.89
CA THR A 31 -18.68 25.35 -6.01
C THR A 31 -18.02 26.73 -5.91
N ASN A 32 -18.81 27.75 -5.59
CA ASN A 32 -18.25 29.06 -5.31
C ASN A 32 -17.34 28.98 -4.07
N PRO A 33 -16.16 29.62 -4.07
CA PRO A 33 -15.28 29.64 -2.92
C PRO A 33 -15.99 30.12 -1.66
N THR A 34 -15.89 29.36 -0.58
CA THR A 34 -16.44 29.68 0.74
C THR A 34 -15.30 29.91 1.74
N PRO A 35 -15.49 30.76 2.77
CA PRO A 35 -14.51 30.89 3.84
C PRO A 35 -14.33 29.54 4.54
N LYS A 36 -13.08 29.10 4.72
CA LYS A 36 -12.74 27.89 5.46
C LYS A 36 -13.19 27.95 6.93
N TYR A 37 -13.17 29.16 7.50
CA TYR A 37 -13.65 29.43 8.86
C TYR A 37 -14.90 30.31 8.80
N PRO A 38 -16.06 29.82 9.27
CA PRO A 38 -17.34 30.53 9.18
C PRO A 38 -17.46 31.69 10.18
N THR A 39 -16.63 31.71 11.23
CA THR A 39 -16.63 32.73 12.28
C THR A 39 -15.35 33.54 12.23
N TYR A 40 -15.51 34.87 12.25
CA TYR A 40 -14.42 35.81 12.55
C TYR A 40 -13.70 35.34 13.80
N ASN A 41 -12.42 34.97 13.68
CA ASN A 41 -11.62 34.55 14.80
C ASN A 41 -10.92 35.78 15.40
N PRO A 42 -11.35 36.29 16.57
CA PRO A 42 -10.77 37.48 17.20
C PRO A 42 -9.30 37.32 17.62
N SER A 43 -8.73 36.11 17.51
CA SER A 43 -7.30 35.86 17.71
C SER A 43 -6.44 36.02 16.45
N GLN A 44 -7.02 36.24 15.27
CA GLN A 44 -6.23 36.54 14.07
C GLN A 44 -5.82 38.02 14.03
N PRO A 45 -4.54 38.32 13.77
CA PRO A 45 -4.07 39.68 13.61
C PRO A 45 -4.79 40.37 12.44
N PHE A 46 -5.18 41.64 12.65
CA PHE A 46 -5.78 42.50 11.65
C PHE A 46 -4.91 42.52 10.38
N GLY A 47 -5.49 42.13 9.23
CA GLY A 47 -4.82 42.15 7.92
C GLY A 47 -4.56 40.79 7.29
N THR A 48 -4.94 39.68 7.92
CA THR A 48 -4.84 38.34 7.29
C THR A 48 -5.96 38.14 6.26
N THR A 49 -5.60 37.75 5.04
CA THR A 49 -6.56 37.40 4.00
C THR A 49 -7.31 36.11 4.38
N PRO A 50 -8.65 36.08 4.27
CA PRO A 50 -9.42 34.90 4.64
C PRO A 50 -9.05 33.72 3.74
N GLU A 51 -8.78 32.56 4.33
CA GLU A 51 -8.57 31.31 3.60
C GLU A 51 -9.89 30.85 2.98
N MET A 52 -9.91 30.69 1.65
CA MET A 52 -11.07 30.24 0.91
C MET A 52 -10.90 28.79 0.46
N GLN A 53 -11.98 28.03 0.44
CA GLN A 53 -12.03 26.64 -0.02
C GLN A 53 -13.20 26.41 -0.97
N LEU A 54 -13.08 25.41 -1.84
CA LEU A 54 -14.12 25.02 -2.79
C LEU A 54 -14.22 23.50 -2.89
N ASP A 55 -15.31 23.04 -3.50
CA ASP A 55 -15.54 21.64 -3.83
C ASP A 55 -15.55 21.49 -5.35
N VAL A 56 -14.97 20.40 -5.84
CA VAL A 56 -14.83 20.09 -7.26
C VAL A 56 -15.34 18.68 -7.51
N LYS A 57 -16.18 18.53 -8.54
CA LYS A 57 -16.49 17.22 -9.12
C LYS A 57 -15.73 17.06 -10.42
N VAL A 58 -15.03 15.95 -10.55
CA VAL A 58 -14.13 15.65 -11.67
C VAL A 58 -14.61 14.38 -12.34
N LYS A 59 -14.92 14.45 -13.62
CA LYS A 59 -15.24 13.30 -14.45
C LYS A 59 -13.97 12.69 -15.02
N CYS A 60 -13.67 11.47 -14.61
CA CYS A 60 -12.54 10.67 -15.06
C CYS A 60 -13.07 9.46 -15.86
N GLY A 61 -13.27 9.63 -17.17
CA GLY A 61 -13.90 8.60 -18.00
C GLY A 61 -15.37 8.40 -17.63
N GLU A 62 -15.72 7.21 -17.16
CA GLU A 62 -17.09 6.86 -16.69
C GLU A 62 -17.32 7.19 -15.21
N GLU A 63 -16.26 7.44 -14.44
CA GLU A 63 -16.36 7.71 -13.01
C GLU A 63 -16.38 9.22 -12.73
N VAL A 64 -17.17 9.64 -11.73
CA VAL A 64 -17.14 11.00 -11.19
C VAL A 64 -16.54 10.95 -9.80
N LEU A 65 -15.43 11.67 -9.61
CA LEU A 65 -14.73 11.81 -8.34
C LEU A 65 -15.07 13.15 -7.71
N GLU A 66 -15.40 13.15 -6.43
CA GLU A 66 -15.72 14.35 -5.67
C GLU A 66 -14.59 14.71 -4.72
N PHE A 67 -14.15 15.96 -4.77
CA PHE A 67 -13.10 16.51 -3.95
C PHE A 67 -13.63 17.73 -3.22
N GLN A 68 -13.61 17.71 -1.90
CA GLN A 68 -14.20 18.76 -1.06
C GLN A 68 -13.13 19.51 -0.26
N LYS A 69 -13.45 20.76 0.10
CA LYS A 69 -12.62 21.62 0.96
C LYS A 69 -11.22 21.87 0.40
N ILE A 70 -11.10 21.98 -0.92
CA ILE A 70 -9.84 22.28 -1.59
C ILE A 70 -9.51 23.77 -1.38
N PRO A 71 -8.36 24.12 -0.80
CA PRO A 71 -7.94 25.52 -0.66
C PRO A 71 -7.73 26.18 -2.02
N THR A 72 -8.26 27.39 -2.23
CA THR A 72 -8.18 28.08 -3.53
C THR A 72 -6.77 28.58 -3.88
N ASN A 73 -5.95 28.84 -2.87
CA ASN A 73 -4.59 29.35 -3.01
C ASN A 73 -3.55 28.26 -3.30
N GLN A 74 -3.94 26.99 -3.29
CA GLN A 74 -3.04 25.86 -3.55
C GLN A 74 -3.14 25.38 -5.01
N GLU A 75 -2.10 24.71 -5.49
CA GLU A 75 -2.05 24.10 -6.83
C GLU A 75 -2.13 22.57 -6.75
N LEU A 76 -1.83 22.00 -5.59
CA LEU A 76 -1.86 20.58 -5.30
C LEU A 76 -2.52 20.41 -3.93
N PHE A 77 -3.45 19.46 -3.83
CA PHE A 77 -4.11 19.13 -2.58
C PHE A 77 -4.09 17.63 -2.38
N SER A 78 -3.56 17.18 -1.23
CA SER A 78 -3.45 15.76 -0.89
C SER A 78 -4.55 15.35 0.08
N TYR A 79 -5.30 14.34 -0.32
CA TYR A 79 -6.14 13.50 0.53
C TYR A 79 -5.36 12.26 1.00
N PRO A 80 -5.88 11.49 1.98
CA PRO A 80 -5.23 10.26 2.42
C PRO A 80 -5.01 9.22 1.32
N ASN A 81 -5.96 9.13 0.37
CA ASN A 81 -5.97 8.12 -0.69
C ASN A 81 -5.83 8.72 -2.11
N ALA A 82 -5.70 10.03 -2.25
CA ALA A 82 -5.61 10.68 -3.55
C ALA A 82 -4.92 12.04 -3.48
N VAL A 83 -4.42 12.52 -4.60
CA VAL A 83 -3.89 13.88 -4.77
C VAL A 83 -4.52 14.45 -6.02
N ILE A 84 -4.98 15.69 -5.94
CA ILE A 84 -5.53 16.43 -7.07
C ILE A 84 -4.65 17.64 -7.36
N SER A 85 -4.49 17.97 -8.64
CA SER A 85 -3.84 19.20 -9.09
C SER A 85 -4.42 19.70 -10.41
N ASP A 86 -4.39 21.02 -10.60
CA ASP A 86 -4.66 21.67 -11.88
C ASP A 86 -3.41 21.75 -12.80
N LYS A 87 -2.25 21.29 -12.32
CA LYS A 87 -0.99 21.24 -13.08
C LYS A 87 -0.43 19.83 -13.17
N LYS A 88 0.04 19.47 -14.35
CA LYS A 88 0.67 18.16 -14.59
C LYS A 88 1.98 18.03 -13.80
N GLU A 89 2.75 19.10 -13.75
CA GLU A 89 4.07 19.17 -13.13
C GLU A 89 4.01 18.90 -11.63
N ALA A 90 2.93 19.37 -10.97
CA ALA A 90 2.73 19.13 -9.55
C ALA A 90 2.46 17.65 -9.25
N ILE A 91 1.68 16.95 -10.08
CA ILE A 91 1.50 15.50 -9.96
C ILE A 91 2.79 14.75 -10.26
N LEU A 92 3.55 15.16 -11.27
CA LEU A 92 4.84 14.52 -11.59
C LEU A 92 5.81 14.61 -10.41
N SER A 93 5.93 15.79 -9.78
CA SER A 93 6.75 15.98 -8.58
C SER A 93 6.32 15.09 -7.42
N GLU A 94 5.01 14.96 -7.19
CA GLU A 94 4.45 14.07 -6.16
C GLU A 94 4.75 12.58 -6.46
N VAL A 95 4.66 12.17 -7.73
CA VAL A 95 4.99 10.79 -8.15
C VAL A 95 6.48 10.51 -7.97
N GLU A 96 7.35 11.45 -8.34
CA GLU A 96 8.80 11.33 -8.13
C GLU A 96 9.15 11.23 -6.65
N SER A 97 8.54 12.08 -5.81
CA SER A 97 8.71 12.03 -4.35
C SER A 97 8.28 10.67 -3.79
N MET A 98 7.12 10.17 -4.20
CA MET A 98 6.62 8.86 -3.77
C MET A 98 7.55 7.73 -4.20
N MET A 99 8.03 7.75 -5.45
CA MET A 99 8.99 6.76 -5.94
C MET A 99 10.29 6.80 -5.14
N GLN A 100 10.80 7.99 -4.84
CA GLN A 100 12.03 8.16 -4.05
C GLN A 100 11.85 7.62 -2.63
N SER A 101 10.74 7.93 -1.96
CA SER A 101 10.44 7.38 -0.63
C SER A 101 10.34 5.85 -0.67
N SER A 102 9.65 5.28 -1.67
CA SER A 102 9.58 3.81 -1.82
C SER A 102 10.95 3.18 -2.04
N ARG A 103 11.82 3.79 -2.86
CA ARG A 103 13.20 3.32 -3.06
C ARG A 103 13.98 3.33 -1.76
N GLN A 104 13.91 4.41 -0.98
CA GLN A 104 14.59 4.49 0.32
C GLN A 104 14.14 3.39 1.29
N VAL A 105 12.84 3.08 1.32
CA VAL A 105 12.31 1.99 2.14
C VAL A 105 12.80 0.63 1.64
N VAL A 106 12.82 0.40 0.33
CA VAL A 106 13.34 -0.85 -0.25
C VAL A 106 14.85 -0.99 0.02
N ASP A 107 15.61 0.08 -0.13
CA ASP A 107 17.05 0.13 0.09
C ASP A 107 17.41 -0.08 1.58
N SER A 108 16.50 0.23 2.51
CA SER A 108 16.70 -0.03 3.95
C SER A 108 16.33 -1.45 4.38
N VAL A 109 15.65 -2.24 3.53
CA VAL A 109 15.29 -3.64 3.86
C VAL A 109 16.50 -4.48 4.28
N PRO A 110 17.64 -4.48 3.53
CA PRO A 110 18.81 -5.29 3.92
C PRO A 110 19.38 -4.87 5.28
N TYR A 111 19.39 -3.57 5.58
CA TYR A 111 19.84 -3.05 6.86
C TYR A 111 18.92 -3.54 7.99
N HIS A 112 17.61 -3.36 7.85
CA HIS A 112 16.66 -3.79 8.87
C HIS A 112 16.67 -5.31 9.05
N GLN A 113 16.90 -6.08 7.99
CA GLN A 113 17.03 -7.53 8.06
C GLN A 113 18.27 -7.95 8.87
N SER A 114 19.42 -7.33 8.64
CA SER A 114 20.64 -7.56 9.44
C SER A 114 20.46 -7.16 10.91
N VAL A 115 19.74 -6.07 11.18
CA VAL A 115 19.41 -5.65 12.55
C VAL A 115 18.53 -6.68 13.25
N VAL A 116 17.51 -7.20 12.57
CA VAL A 116 16.63 -8.26 13.13
C VAL A 116 17.44 -9.51 13.47
N GLU A 117 18.31 -9.96 12.57
CA GLU A 117 19.20 -11.11 12.80
C GLU A 117 20.11 -10.89 14.02
N SER A 118 20.73 -9.71 14.11
CA SER A 118 21.60 -9.34 15.24
C SER A 118 20.83 -9.30 16.56
N CYS A 119 19.62 -8.74 16.56
CA CYS A 119 18.75 -8.72 17.73
C CYS A 119 18.33 -10.14 18.15
N ASP A 120 18.06 -11.03 17.20
CA ASP A 120 17.75 -12.44 17.44
C ASP A 120 18.93 -13.16 18.12
N GLU A 121 20.16 -12.91 17.68
CA GLU A 121 21.37 -13.46 18.31
C GLU A 121 21.57 -12.92 19.72
N ILE A 122 21.38 -11.61 19.91
CA ILE A 122 21.47 -10.96 21.23
C ILE A 122 20.42 -11.53 22.18
N LEU A 123 19.17 -11.74 21.72
CA LEU A 123 18.11 -12.36 22.50
C LEU A 123 18.43 -13.82 22.88
N LYS A 124 19.04 -14.59 21.97
CA LYS A 124 19.52 -15.95 22.27
C LYS A 124 20.61 -15.95 23.35
N GLN A 125 21.48 -14.94 23.36
CA GLN A 125 22.56 -14.80 24.36
C GLN A 125 22.05 -14.32 25.72
N LEU A 126 21.14 -13.35 25.74
CA LEU A 126 20.59 -12.75 26.97
C LEU A 126 19.50 -13.60 27.61
N ASN A 127 18.75 -14.39 26.83
CA ASN A 127 17.66 -15.22 27.33
C ASN A 127 17.83 -16.70 26.95
N PRO A 128 18.53 -17.49 27.78
CA PRO A 128 18.75 -18.92 27.52
C PRO A 128 17.48 -19.79 27.53
N GLN A 129 16.34 -19.29 28.02
CA GLN A 129 15.04 -19.96 27.87
C GLN A 129 14.48 -19.78 26.45
N PHE A 130 14.62 -18.59 25.86
CA PHE A 130 14.16 -18.28 24.50
C PHE A 130 14.98 -19.02 23.43
N ALA A 131 16.29 -19.18 23.66
CA ALA A 131 17.14 -20.00 22.81
C ALA A 131 16.71 -21.48 22.79
N LYS A 132 16.27 -22.03 23.93
CA LYS A 132 15.77 -23.40 24.02
C LYS A 132 14.39 -23.58 23.40
N GLU A 133 13.47 -22.63 23.59
CA GLU A 133 12.16 -22.66 22.94
C GLU A 133 12.27 -22.56 21.42
N LYS A 134 13.00 -21.55 20.89
CA LYS A 134 13.19 -21.38 19.44
C LYS A 134 13.88 -22.59 18.80
N GLN A 135 14.87 -23.17 19.47
CA GLN A 135 15.55 -24.37 18.98
C GLN A 135 14.68 -25.64 19.05
N GLN A 136 13.75 -25.75 20.02
CA GLN A 136 12.76 -26.82 20.01
C GLN A 136 11.73 -26.61 18.90
N GLU A 137 11.28 -25.37 18.66
CA GLU A 137 10.26 -25.05 17.65
C GLU A 137 10.78 -25.24 16.21
N GLU A 138 12.03 -24.83 15.94
CA GLU A 138 12.73 -25.13 14.67
C GLU A 138 12.89 -26.64 14.47
N LYS A 139 13.23 -27.40 15.52
CA LYS A 139 13.32 -28.87 15.45
C LYS A 139 11.98 -29.55 15.21
N ILE A 140 10.91 -29.06 15.85
CA ILE A 140 9.55 -29.57 15.64
C ILE A 140 9.12 -29.32 14.20
N THR A 141 9.31 -28.11 13.68
CA THR A 141 8.97 -27.77 12.29
C THR A 141 9.75 -28.62 11.28
N ALA A 142 11.05 -28.83 11.51
CA ALA A 142 11.88 -29.71 10.69
C ALA A 142 11.43 -31.17 10.77
N LEU A 143 11.05 -31.65 11.96
CA LEU A 143 10.48 -32.99 12.16
C LEU A 143 9.12 -33.15 11.47
N GLU A 144 8.22 -32.19 11.58
CA GLU A 144 6.92 -32.21 10.90
C GLU A 144 7.09 -32.26 9.37
N SER A 145 8.04 -31.50 8.82
CA SER A 145 8.37 -31.53 7.40
C SER A 145 8.95 -32.89 6.95
N MET A 146 9.87 -33.46 7.72
CA MET A 146 10.41 -34.80 7.46
C MET A 146 9.34 -35.89 7.56
N VAL A 147 8.45 -35.82 8.55
CA VAL A 147 7.34 -36.77 8.73
C VAL A 147 6.32 -36.62 7.58
N GLY A 148 6.07 -35.40 7.11
CA GLY A 148 5.26 -35.14 5.93
C GLY A 148 5.83 -35.79 4.68
N SER A 149 7.14 -35.66 4.45
CA SER A 149 7.84 -36.32 3.34
C SER A 149 7.82 -37.84 3.47
N LEU A 150 8.10 -38.39 4.66
CA LEU A 150 8.04 -39.83 4.90
C LEU A 150 6.63 -40.41 4.66
N LYS A 151 5.58 -39.67 5.06
CA LYS A 151 4.19 -40.06 4.82
C LYS A 151 3.88 -40.13 3.32
N ASN A 152 4.41 -39.22 2.53
CA ASN A 152 4.27 -39.23 1.08
C ASN A 152 5.01 -40.44 0.47
N ASP A 153 6.27 -40.68 0.88
CA ASP A 153 7.07 -41.81 0.40
C ASP A 153 6.40 -43.16 0.75
N ILE A 154 5.85 -43.31 1.95
CA ILE A 154 5.08 -44.50 2.36
C ILE A 154 3.80 -44.64 1.52
N GLY A 155 3.14 -43.53 1.19
CA GLY A 155 2.00 -43.49 0.29
C GLY A 155 2.34 -44.03 -1.10
N ASP A 156 3.49 -43.62 -1.64
CA ASP A 156 3.98 -44.05 -2.95
C ASP A 156 4.39 -45.53 -2.95
N ILE A 157 5.08 -45.99 -1.90
CA ILE A 157 5.42 -47.42 -1.72
C ILE A 157 4.15 -48.27 -1.65
N LYS A 158 3.13 -47.83 -0.88
CA LYS A 158 1.83 -48.51 -0.80
C LYS A 158 1.16 -48.59 -2.17
N ASN A 159 1.14 -47.50 -2.93
CA ASN A 159 0.57 -47.48 -4.27
C ASN A 159 1.32 -48.40 -5.24
N LEU A 160 2.64 -48.48 -5.13
CA LEU A 160 3.46 -49.35 -5.95
C LEU A 160 3.23 -50.84 -5.63
N LEU A 161 3.11 -51.19 -4.35
CA LEU A 161 2.74 -52.55 -3.90
C LEU A 161 1.31 -52.93 -4.30
N LEU A 162 0.35 -52.00 -4.23
CA LEU A 162 -1.01 -52.22 -4.71
C LEU A 162 -1.04 -52.44 -6.23
N ARG A 163 -0.25 -51.70 -7.00
CA ARG A 163 -0.11 -51.94 -8.44
C ARG A 163 0.54 -53.28 -8.74
N GLN A 164 1.60 -53.65 -8.02
CA GLN A 164 2.33 -54.89 -8.25
C GLN A 164 1.49 -56.13 -7.87
N SER A 165 0.71 -56.05 -6.78
CA SER A 165 -0.26 -57.10 -6.41
C SER A 165 -1.41 -57.22 -7.42
N GLN A 166 -1.89 -56.11 -7.99
CA GLN A 166 -2.88 -56.15 -9.07
C GLN A 166 -2.32 -56.75 -10.38
N THR A 167 -1.07 -56.46 -10.76
CA THR A 167 -0.45 -57.06 -11.95
C THR A 167 -0.21 -58.57 -11.81
N SER A 168 -0.04 -59.06 -10.59
CA SER A 168 0.19 -60.49 -10.31
C SER A 168 -1.07 -61.35 -10.51
N SER A 169 -2.26 -60.75 -10.55
CA SER A 169 -3.55 -61.44 -10.73
C SER A 169 -4.00 -61.58 -12.19
N LYS A 170 -3.31 -60.93 -13.14
CA LYS A 170 -3.66 -60.96 -14.57
C LYS A 170 -2.88 -61.99 -15.40
N THR A 171 -1.90 -62.69 -14.84
CA THR A 171 -1.01 -63.60 -15.60
C THR A 171 -1.37 -65.10 -15.46
N THR A 172 -2.49 -65.45 -14.83
CA THR A 172 -2.91 -66.85 -14.65
C THR A 172 -4.26 -67.19 -15.30
N LYS A 173 -4.53 -66.69 -16.50
CA LYS A 173 -5.62 -67.20 -17.34
C LYS A 173 -5.13 -67.54 -18.72
#